data_AF-A0A9D6RQC9-F1
#
_entry.id   AF-A0A9D6RQC9-F1
#
_cell.length_a   1.000
_cell.length_b   1.000
_cell.length_c   1.000
_cell.angle_alpha   90.00
_cell.angle_beta   90.00
_cell.angle_gamma   90.00
#
_symmetry.space_group_name_H-M   'P 1'
#
loop_
_entity.id
_entity.type
_entity.pdbx_description
1 polymer ?
#
loop_
_entity_poly.entity_id
_entity_poly.type
_entity_poly.pdbx_seq_one_letter_code
_entity_poly.pdbx_strand_id
1 'polypeptide(L)'
;MAKGDPFEALASLDLSHGTVKFYRLQRLEESGVADISRLPISIKVLLENVLRHCDGHLVTEDDVTALARWPPIRSKSNDIPFIPARVILQDFTGVPCVVDLAAMRTAMHQLGGDPKQINPVVPVDLVIDHSVQVDLFGSPAAFQANVKLEYERNRERYALLRWAQKAFENFRAVPPGTGIVHQVNLEYLASVVQSRQVNGEMVAFPDTLVGTDSHTT
;
A
#
# COMPACT_ATOMS: atom_id res chain seq x y z
N MET A 1 7.43 23.75 -14.53
CA MET A 1 6.88 22.67 -13.68
C MET A 1 7.95 22.35 -12.66
N ALA A 2 7.78 22.83 -11.43
CA ALA A 2 8.83 22.81 -10.42
C ALA A 2 9.20 21.37 -10.07
N LYS A 3 10.50 21.07 -10.01
CA LYS A 3 11.07 19.79 -9.56
C LYS A 3 10.58 19.54 -8.12
N GLY A 4 9.78 18.49 -7.92
CA GLY A 4 9.09 18.14 -6.67
C GLY A 4 10.00 17.64 -5.54
N ASP A 5 10.92 18.48 -5.10
CA ASP A 5 11.72 18.29 -3.89
C ASP A 5 12.03 19.68 -3.28
N PRO A 6 11.01 20.37 -2.71
CA PRO A 6 11.17 21.74 -2.21
C PRO A 6 12.14 21.85 -1.02
N PHE A 7 12.45 20.72 -0.37
CA PHE A 7 13.39 20.65 0.75
C PHE A 7 14.80 20.19 0.34
N GLU A 8 15.03 19.94 -0.96
CA GLU A 8 16.30 19.39 -1.49
C GLU A 8 16.78 18.15 -0.71
N ALA A 9 15.84 17.28 -0.35
CA ALA A 9 16.05 16.12 0.49
C ALA A 9 16.39 14.85 -0.31
N LEU A 10 16.23 14.86 -1.63
CA LEU A 10 16.56 13.72 -2.48
C LEU A 10 18.08 13.47 -2.50
N ALA A 11 18.51 12.37 -1.91
CA ALA A 11 19.89 11.93 -1.85
C ALA A 11 20.11 10.66 -2.69
N SER A 12 21.37 10.38 -3.01
CA SER A 12 21.81 9.14 -3.66
C SER A 12 22.51 8.22 -2.67
N LEU A 13 22.27 6.92 -2.81
CA LEU A 13 22.99 5.86 -2.13
C LEU A 13 23.53 4.88 -3.17
N ASP A 14 24.84 4.73 -3.24
CA ASP A 14 25.49 3.77 -4.12
C ASP A 14 25.53 2.39 -3.46
N LEU A 15 24.89 1.42 -4.11
CA LEU A 15 24.88 0.02 -3.71
C LEU A 15 25.71 -0.80 -4.69
N SER A 16 26.06 -2.03 -4.29
CA SER A 16 26.83 -2.97 -5.13
C SER A 16 26.18 -3.29 -6.48
N HIS A 17 24.88 -3.07 -6.61
CA HIS A 17 24.05 -3.39 -7.77
C HIS A 17 23.44 -2.16 -8.44
N GLY A 18 23.88 -0.95 -8.07
CA GLY A 18 23.46 0.31 -8.69
C GLY A 18 23.20 1.42 -7.68
N THR A 19 22.93 2.61 -8.20
CA THR A 19 22.57 3.78 -7.39
C THR A 19 21.06 3.82 -7.17
N VAL A 20 20.65 4.03 -5.92
CA VAL A 20 19.26 4.28 -5.54
C VAL A 20 19.12 5.68 -4.96
N LYS A 21 17.99 6.33 -5.20
CA LYS A 21 17.62 7.61 -4.61
C LYS A 21 16.77 7.39 -3.37
N PHE A 22 16.82 8.30 -2.40
CA PHE A 22 15.94 8.27 -1.23
C PHE A 22 15.78 9.67 -0.65
N TYR A 23 14.69 9.93 0.07
CA TYR A 23 14.46 11.22 0.73
C TYR A 23 15.10 11.21 2.13
N ARG A 24 16.20 11.96 2.27
CA ARG A 24 17.01 12.00 3.50
C ARG A 24 16.41 12.97 4.50
N LEU A 25 15.72 12.44 5.52
CA LEU A 25 15.08 13.24 6.57
C LEU A 25 16.01 14.21 7.30
N GLN A 26 17.30 13.86 7.45
CA GLN A 26 18.31 14.73 8.08
C GLN A 26 18.46 16.08 7.36
N ARG A 27 18.13 16.15 6.06
CA ARG A 27 18.13 17.41 5.31
C ARG A 27 17.24 18.47 5.95
N LEU A 28 16.10 18.06 6.54
CA LEU A 28 15.16 18.97 7.21
C LEU A 28 15.81 19.61 8.44
N GLU A 29 16.58 18.83 9.20
CA GLU A 29 17.33 19.31 10.37
C GLU A 29 18.46 20.26 9.95
N GLU A 30 19.20 19.93 8.89
CA GLU A 30 20.26 20.76 8.32
C GLU A 30 19.74 22.09 7.76
N SER A 31 18.50 22.12 7.23
CA SER A 31 17.81 23.36 6.84
C SER A 31 17.20 24.14 8.01
N GLY A 32 17.27 23.62 9.24
CA GLY A 32 16.68 24.27 10.41
C GLY A 32 15.15 24.18 10.51
N VAL A 33 14.51 23.20 9.86
CA VAL A 33 13.04 23.01 9.90
C VAL A 33 12.60 22.55 11.29
N ALA A 34 13.24 21.50 11.81
CA ALA A 34 13.01 20.90 13.13
C ALA A 34 14.13 19.93 13.53
N ASP A 35 14.18 19.54 14.81
CA ASP A 35 15.03 18.47 15.33
C ASP A 35 14.40 17.10 15.02
N ILE A 36 14.81 16.51 13.90
CA ILE A 36 14.27 15.24 13.40
C ILE A 36 14.78 14.07 14.23
N SER A 37 15.98 14.18 14.80
CA SER A 37 16.63 13.11 15.57
C SER A 37 15.75 12.59 16.71
N ARG A 38 14.98 13.48 17.36
CA ARG A 38 14.09 13.19 18.49
C ARG A 38 12.74 12.57 18.14
N LEU A 39 12.37 12.54 16.86
CA LEU A 39 11.09 11.98 16.44
C LEU A 39 11.04 10.45 16.67
N PRO A 40 9.91 9.90 17.14
CA PRO A 40 9.69 8.45 17.14
C PRO A 40 9.83 7.86 15.74
N ILE A 41 10.26 6.60 15.63
CA ILE A 41 10.46 5.93 14.33
C ILE A 41 9.17 5.92 13.49
N SER A 42 8.01 5.68 14.12
CA SER A 42 6.71 5.73 13.43
C SER A 42 6.43 7.10 12.80
N ILE A 43 6.78 8.19 13.50
CA ILE A 43 6.64 9.55 12.98
C ILE A 43 7.67 9.82 11.87
N LYS A 44 8.89 9.29 11.96
CA LYS A 44 9.89 9.38 10.87
C LYS A 44 9.41 8.69 9.60
N VAL A 45 8.72 7.55 9.72
CA VAL A 45 8.12 6.85 8.56
C VAL A 45 7.00 7.70 7.93
N LEU A 46 6.12 8.29 8.74
CA LEU A 46 5.10 9.21 8.22
C LEU A 46 5.73 10.47 7.59
N LEU A 47 6.78 11.01 8.21
CA LEU A 47 7.48 12.18 7.71
C LEU A 47 8.16 11.91 6.37
N GLU A 48 8.77 10.73 6.19
CA GLU A 48 9.30 10.31 4.88
C GLU A 48 8.20 10.29 3.84
N ASN A 49 7.03 9.75 4.20
CA ASN A 49 5.90 9.64 3.29
C ASN A 49 5.43 11.01 2.79
N VAL A 50 5.19 11.94 3.72
CA VAL A 50 4.75 13.30 3.42
C VAL A 50 5.84 14.05 2.64
N LEU A 51 7.11 13.92 3.05
CA LEU A 51 8.24 14.58 2.36
C LEU A 51 8.39 14.11 0.91
N ARG A 52 8.34 12.80 0.66
CA ARG A 52 8.46 12.23 -0.68
C ARG A 52 7.28 12.57 -1.59
N HIS A 53 6.09 12.76 -1.01
CA HIS A 53 4.88 13.09 -1.76
C HIS A 53 4.59 14.59 -1.84
N CYS A 54 5.46 15.46 -1.32
CA CYS A 54 5.27 16.91 -1.34
C CYS A 54 5.23 17.46 -2.78
N ASP A 55 4.03 17.78 -3.23
CA ASP A 55 3.72 18.24 -4.59
C ASP A 55 3.15 19.67 -4.62
N GLY A 56 2.97 20.29 -3.44
CA GLY A 56 2.40 21.62 -3.28
C GLY A 56 0.87 21.67 -3.47
N HIS A 57 0.21 20.53 -3.63
CA HIS A 57 -1.24 20.43 -3.83
C HIS A 57 -1.92 19.45 -2.89
N LEU A 58 -1.66 18.15 -3.03
CA LEU A 58 -2.18 17.12 -2.13
C LEU A 58 -1.36 17.07 -0.85
N VAL A 59 -0.05 17.30 -0.96
CA VAL A 59 0.87 17.38 0.17
C VAL A 59 1.70 18.65 0.04
N THR A 60 1.54 19.54 1.01
CA THR A 60 2.15 20.88 1.01
C THR A 60 3.45 20.92 1.83
N GLU A 61 4.28 21.96 1.65
CA GLU A 61 5.45 22.16 2.51
C GLU A 61 5.05 22.41 3.98
N ASP A 62 3.84 22.94 4.20
CA ASP A 62 3.26 23.13 5.53
C ASP A 62 2.97 21.79 6.21
N ASP A 63 2.49 20.78 5.48
CA ASP A 63 2.26 19.43 6.02
C ASP A 63 3.57 18.77 6.48
N VAL A 64 4.62 18.88 5.65
CA VAL A 64 5.98 18.39 5.99
C VAL A 64 6.49 19.10 7.24
N THR A 65 6.39 20.43 7.29
CA THR A 65 6.88 21.24 8.41
C THR A 65 6.09 20.97 9.70
N ALA A 66 4.78 20.79 9.60
CA ALA A 66 3.92 20.48 10.73
C ALA A 66 4.28 19.12 11.34
N LEU A 67 4.48 18.09 10.51
CA LEU A 67 4.84 16.76 10.98
C LEU A 67 6.29 16.69 11.49
N ALA A 68 7.22 17.41 10.87
CA ALA A 68 8.60 17.52 11.34
C ALA A 68 8.70 18.10 12.77
N ARG A 69 7.73 18.92 13.17
CA ARG A 69 7.64 19.56 14.50
C ARG A 69 6.79 18.79 15.50
N TRP A 70 6.50 17.52 15.26
CA TRP A 70 5.72 16.68 16.17
C TRP A 70 6.40 16.56 17.57
N PRO A 71 5.64 16.56 18.69
CA PRO A 71 4.18 16.55 18.77
C PRO A 71 3.54 17.92 18.47
N PRO A 72 2.33 17.94 17.88
CA PRO A 72 1.65 19.19 17.62
C PRO A 72 1.39 19.94 18.93
N ILE A 73 1.44 21.28 18.86
CA ILE A 73 0.95 22.12 19.95
C ILE A 73 -0.53 21.78 20.13
N ARG A 74 -0.91 21.37 21.36
CA ARG A 74 -2.20 20.77 21.77
C ARG A 74 -3.50 21.40 21.23
N SER A 75 -3.44 22.58 20.63
CA SER A 75 -4.61 23.33 20.12
C SER A 75 -4.91 23.11 18.63
N LYS A 76 -4.07 22.42 17.86
CA LYS A 76 -4.33 22.14 16.44
C LYS A 76 -4.26 20.64 16.15
N SER A 77 -5.43 20.04 15.90
CA SER A 77 -5.53 18.78 15.16
C SER A 77 -5.38 19.13 13.69
N ASN A 78 -4.18 18.95 13.13
CA ASN A 78 -4.00 19.01 11.69
C ASN A 78 -4.10 17.58 11.17
N ASP A 79 -4.98 17.35 10.20
CA ASP A 79 -4.98 16.12 9.43
C ASP A 79 -3.66 16.02 8.67
N ILE A 80 -3.12 14.81 8.56
CA ILE A 80 -1.86 14.55 7.89
C ILE A 80 -2.18 13.72 6.65
N PRO A 81 -1.78 14.16 5.44
CA PRO A 81 -1.93 13.33 4.26
C PRO A 81 -1.02 12.10 4.38
N PHE A 82 -1.54 10.93 4.04
CA PHE A 82 -0.78 9.70 4.07
C PHE A 82 -1.11 8.84 2.86
N ILE A 83 -0.08 8.54 2.07
CA ILE A 83 -0.20 7.75 0.85
C ILE A 83 0.58 6.45 1.09
N PRO A 84 -0.07 5.36 1.52
CA PRO A 84 0.62 4.13 1.86
C PRO A 84 1.35 3.58 0.63
N ALA A 85 2.47 2.89 0.86
CA ALA A 85 3.20 2.28 -0.24
C ALA A 85 2.35 1.22 -0.96
N ARG A 86 1.53 0.45 -0.25
CA ARG A 86 0.65 -0.59 -0.82
C ARG A 86 -0.63 -0.78 0.00
N VAL A 87 -1.55 -1.58 -0.53
CA VAL A 87 -2.77 -2.02 0.16
C VAL A 87 -2.77 -3.54 0.23
N ILE A 88 -3.24 -4.10 1.35
CA ILE A 88 -3.52 -5.53 1.48
C ILE A 88 -5.01 -5.78 1.72
N LEU A 89 -5.57 -6.77 1.06
CA LEU A 89 -6.98 -7.14 1.16
C LEU A 89 -7.09 -8.62 1.53
N GLN A 90 -8.17 -8.99 2.20
CA GLN A 90 -8.64 -10.38 2.30
C GLN A 90 -9.90 -10.56 1.44
N ASP A 91 -10.32 -11.79 1.15
CA ASP A 91 -11.34 -12.05 0.13
C ASP A 91 -12.77 -11.58 0.48
N PHE A 92 -13.15 -11.45 1.75
CA PHE A 92 -14.46 -10.94 2.17
C PHE A 92 -14.60 -9.44 1.95
N THR A 93 -13.52 -8.67 2.16
CA THR A 93 -13.50 -7.21 1.92
C THR A 93 -12.96 -6.85 0.54
N GLY A 94 -12.16 -7.72 -0.06
CA GLY A 94 -11.58 -7.52 -1.39
C GLY A 94 -12.57 -7.76 -2.53
N VAL A 95 -13.51 -8.71 -2.38
CA VAL A 95 -14.60 -8.89 -3.35
C VAL A 95 -15.45 -7.62 -3.51
N PRO A 96 -16.03 -7.02 -2.45
CA PRO A 96 -16.79 -5.78 -2.60
C PRO A 96 -15.92 -4.64 -3.13
N CYS A 97 -14.65 -4.52 -2.72
CA CYS A 97 -13.73 -3.52 -3.28
C CYS A 97 -13.56 -3.66 -4.81
N VAL A 98 -13.40 -4.89 -5.32
CA VAL A 98 -13.33 -5.14 -6.77
C VAL A 98 -14.64 -4.81 -7.47
N VAL A 99 -15.78 -5.12 -6.86
CA VAL A 99 -17.10 -4.77 -7.40
C VAL A 99 -17.25 -3.24 -7.48
N ASP A 100 -16.83 -2.51 -6.45
CA ASP A 100 -16.86 -1.05 -6.44
C ASP A 100 -15.98 -0.46 -7.56
N LEU A 101 -14.76 -0.98 -7.75
CA LEU A 101 -13.91 -0.56 -8.87
C LEU A 101 -14.56 -0.83 -10.24
N ALA A 102 -15.22 -1.97 -10.40
CA ALA A 102 -15.95 -2.29 -11.64
C ALA A 102 -17.17 -1.36 -11.86
N ALA A 103 -17.89 -1.03 -10.79
CA ALA A 103 -18.99 -0.07 -10.82
C ALA A 103 -18.49 1.34 -11.16
N MET A 104 -17.38 1.78 -10.56
CA MET A 104 -16.73 3.06 -10.87
C MET A 104 -16.28 3.13 -12.32
N ARG A 105 -15.74 2.05 -12.90
CA ARG A 105 -15.43 1.97 -14.34
C ARG A 105 -16.66 2.16 -15.21
N THR A 106 -17.78 1.55 -14.82
CA THR A 106 -19.06 1.70 -15.52
C THR A 106 -19.56 3.13 -15.44
N ALA A 107 -19.52 3.75 -14.26
CA ALA A 107 -19.91 5.15 -14.06
C ALA A 107 -19.01 6.12 -14.86
N MET A 108 -17.69 5.92 -14.85
CA MET A 108 -16.73 6.70 -15.63
C MET A 108 -17.06 6.64 -17.13
N HIS A 109 -17.38 5.45 -17.64
CA HIS A 109 -17.79 5.29 -19.03
C HIS A 109 -19.07 6.05 -19.37
N GLN A 110 -20.09 5.97 -18.50
CA GLN A 110 -21.38 6.65 -18.69
C GLN A 110 -21.24 8.17 -18.70
N LEU A 111 -20.27 8.71 -17.97
CA LEU A 111 -19.92 10.13 -17.96
C LEU A 111 -19.04 10.56 -19.16
N GLY A 112 -18.70 9.64 -20.06
CA GLY A 112 -17.86 9.90 -21.24
C GLY A 112 -16.35 9.95 -20.95
N GLY A 113 -15.92 9.56 -19.75
CA GLY A 113 -14.51 9.46 -19.38
C GLY A 113 -13.89 8.11 -19.76
N ASP A 114 -12.57 7.98 -19.56
CA ASP A 114 -11.86 6.72 -19.78
C ASP A 114 -11.93 5.81 -18.55
N PRO A 115 -12.60 4.65 -18.60
CA PRO A 115 -12.69 3.73 -17.47
C PRO A 115 -11.34 3.21 -16.99
N LYS A 116 -10.31 3.19 -17.85
CA LYS A 116 -8.98 2.72 -17.45
C LYS A 116 -8.32 3.62 -16.42
N GLN A 117 -8.76 4.87 -16.28
CA GLN A 117 -8.29 5.76 -15.20
C GLN A 117 -8.74 5.27 -13.81
N ILE A 118 -9.78 4.44 -13.73
CA ILE A 118 -10.13 3.73 -12.50
C ILE A 118 -9.23 2.50 -12.38
N ASN A 119 -8.10 2.70 -11.69
CA ASN A 119 -7.12 1.66 -11.41
C ASN A 119 -6.41 1.95 -10.07
N PRO A 120 -6.00 0.91 -9.32
CA PRO A 120 -5.11 1.11 -8.19
C PRO A 120 -3.81 1.83 -8.57
N VAL A 121 -3.53 2.93 -7.86
CA VAL A 121 -2.31 3.74 -8.03
C VAL A 121 -1.11 3.14 -7.30
N VAL A 122 -1.37 2.30 -6.30
CA VAL A 122 -0.37 1.54 -5.54
C VAL A 122 -0.64 0.04 -5.66
N PRO A 123 0.37 -0.82 -5.45
CA PRO A 123 0.19 -2.26 -5.37
C PRO A 123 -0.91 -2.65 -4.38
N VAL A 124 -1.74 -3.59 -4.81
CA VAL A 124 -2.80 -4.20 -4.02
C VAL A 124 -2.60 -5.71 -4.05
N ASP A 125 -2.38 -6.28 -2.87
CA ASP A 125 -2.28 -7.72 -2.67
C ASP A 125 -3.56 -8.21 -1.98
N LEU A 126 -4.33 -9.07 -2.66
CA LEU A 126 -5.49 -9.74 -2.07
C LEU A 126 -5.13 -11.17 -1.71
N VAL A 127 -5.30 -11.57 -0.46
CA VAL A 127 -5.12 -12.96 -0.01
C VAL A 127 -6.47 -13.62 0.18
N ILE A 128 -6.65 -14.82 -0.38
CA ILE A 128 -7.87 -15.62 -0.19
C ILE A 128 -7.63 -16.58 0.97
N ASP A 129 -8.23 -16.28 2.11
CA ASP A 129 -8.03 -17.03 3.36
C ASP A 129 -9.28 -17.16 4.25
N HIS A 130 -10.34 -16.38 4.00
CA HIS A 130 -11.59 -16.42 4.79
C HIS A 130 -12.66 -17.36 4.21
N SER A 131 -12.36 -18.06 3.11
CA SER A 131 -13.32 -18.91 2.40
C SER A 131 -13.31 -20.38 2.80
N VAL A 132 -12.21 -20.87 3.39
CA VAL A 132 -12.08 -22.28 3.78
C VAL A 132 -12.85 -22.57 5.06
N GLN A 133 -13.52 -23.71 5.11
CA GLN A 133 -14.26 -24.19 6.28
C GLN A 133 -13.75 -25.57 6.69
N VAL A 134 -13.88 -25.90 7.98
CA VAL A 134 -13.51 -27.22 8.49
C VAL A 134 -14.72 -28.15 8.38
N ASP A 135 -15.01 -28.64 7.18
CA ASP A 135 -16.07 -29.62 6.95
C ASP A 135 -15.65 -31.03 7.40
N LEU A 136 -14.39 -31.38 7.15
CA LEU A 136 -13.75 -32.64 7.56
C LEU A 136 -12.53 -32.34 8.44
N PHE A 137 -12.28 -33.19 9.43
CA PHE A 137 -11.15 -33.09 10.35
C PHE A 137 -10.64 -34.47 10.77
N GLY A 138 -9.42 -34.53 11.34
CA GLY A 138 -8.87 -35.75 11.95
C GLY A 138 -8.44 -36.86 10.97
N SER A 139 -8.30 -36.56 9.69
CA SER A 139 -7.88 -37.51 8.65
C SER A 139 -6.85 -36.89 7.70
N PRO A 140 -5.89 -37.67 7.15
CA PRO A 140 -4.98 -37.19 6.12
C PRO A 140 -5.68 -36.63 4.87
N ALA A 141 -6.92 -37.06 4.59
CA ALA A 141 -7.71 -36.58 3.45
C ALA A 141 -8.44 -35.24 3.71
N ALA A 142 -8.51 -34.78 4.97
CA ALA A 142 -9.33 -33.65 5.37
C ALA A 142 -8.94 -32.35 4.65
N PHE A 143 -7.64 -32.06 4.53
CA PHE A 143 -7.15 -30.85 3.87
C PHE A 143 -7.63 -30.76 2.41
N GLN A 144 -7.38 -31.79 1.61
CA GLN A 144 -7.77 -31.80 0.20
C GLN A 144 -9.28 -31.72 0.02
N ALA A 145 -10.05 -32.39 0.87
CA ALA A 145 -11.50 -32.36 0.81
C ALA A 145 -12.08 -30.97 1.14
N ASN A 146 -11.57 -30.31 2.19
CA ASN A 146 -12.01 -28.97 2.57
C ASN A 146 -11.67 -27.92 1.50
N VAL A 147 -10.45 -27.97 0.93
CA VAL A 147 -10.05 -27.08 -0.17
C VAL A 147 -10.94 -27.31 -1.40
N LYS A 148 -11.28 -28.57 -1.72
CA LYS A 148 -12.19 -28.87 -2.83
C LYS A 148 -13.58 -28.24 -2.60
N LEU A 149 -14.15 -28.41 -1.42
CA LEU A 149 -15.46 -27.84 -1.06
C LEU A 149 -15.44 -26.31 -1.08
N GLU A 150 -14.36 -25.69 -0.60
CA GLU A 150 -14.13 -24.24 -0.67
C GLU A 150 -14.20 -23.75 -2.13
N TYR A 151 -13.49 -24.40 -3.05
CA TYR A 151 -13.51 -24.05 -4.47
C TYR A 151 -14.88 -24.22 -5.12
N GLU A 152 -15.61 -25.27 -4.77
CA GLU A 152 -16.96 -25.52 -5.28
C GLU A 152 -17.94 -24.43 -4.82
N ARG A 153 -17.88 -24.04 -3.54
CA ARG A 153 -18.76 -23.02 -2.94
C ARG A 153 -18.44 -21.60 -3.39
N ASN A 154 -17.16 -21.28 -3.63
CA ASN A 154 -16.71 -19.91 -3.90
C ASN A 154 -16.33 -19.66 -5.37
N ARG A 155 -16.77 -20.53 -6.28
CA ARG A 155 -16.38 -20.48 -7.71
C ARG A 155 -16.57 -19.11 -8.35
N GLU A 156 -17.71 -18.46 -8.13
CA GLU A 156 -18.02 -17.15 -8.72
C GLU A 156 -17.13 -16.05 -8.16
N ARG A 157 -16.93 -16.02 -6.84
CA ARG A 157 -16.05 -15.07 -6.16
C ARG A 157 -14.63 -15.19 -6.70
N TYR A 158 -14.10 -16.40 -6.85
CA TYR A 158 -12.76 -16.62 -7.40
C TYR A 158 -12.67 -16.27 -8.90
N ALA A 159 -13.75 -16.48 -9.66
CA ALA A 159 -13.80 -16.03 -11.05
C ALA A 159 -13.70 -14.50 -11.15
N LEU A 160 -14.41 -13.76 -10.29
CA LEU A 160 -14.34 -12.31 -10.21
C LEU A 160 -12.92 -11.83 -9.83
N LEU A 161 -12.31 -12.43 -8.80
CA LEU A 161 -10.94 -12.06 -8.38
C LEU A 161 -9.89 -12.36 -9.46
N ARG A 162 -10.03 -13.48 -10.16
CA ARG A 162 -9.18 -13.80 -11.32
C ARG A 162 -9.39 -12.84 -12.49
N TRP A 163 -10.60 -12.37 -12.71
CA TRP A 163 -10.87 -11.31 -13.67
C TRP A 163 -10.18 -10.00 -13.24
N ALA A 164 -10.28 -9.63 -11.96
CA ALA A 164 -9.68 -8.42 -11.41
C ALA A 164 -8.16 -8.37 -11.61
N GLN A 165 -7.46 -9.48 -11.36
CA GLN A 165 -6.02 -9.61 -11.63
C GLN A 165 -5.62 -9.34 -13.08
N LYS A 166 -6.53 -9.54 -14.03
CA LYS A 166 -6.29 -9.25 -15.46
C LYS A 166 -6.78 -7.86 -15.86
N ALA A 167 -7.79 -7.35 -15.16
CA ALA A 167 -8.49 -6.11 -15.50
C ALA A 167 -7.84 -4.87 -14.87
N PHE A 168 -7.16 -5.02 -13.73
CA PHE A 168 -6.50 -3.92 -13.01
C PHE A 168 -4.99 -4.12 -12.98
N GLU A 169 -4.25 -3.06 -13.29
CA GLU A 169 -2.82 -3.01 -13.05
C GLU A 169 -2.57 -2.88 -11.55
N ASN A 170 -1.39 -3.29 -11.09
CA ASN A 170 -1.00 -3.29 -9.68
C ASN A 170 -1.86 -4.17 -8.76
N PHE A 171 -2.73 -5.03 -9.31
CA PHE A 171 -3.58 -5.93 -8.52
C PHE A 171 -3.11 -7.38 -8.63
N ARG A 172 -2.80 -8.00 -7.49
CA ARG A 172 -2.43 -9.42 -7.39
C ARG A 172 -3.36 -10.11 -6.39
N ALA A 173 -3.79 -11.33 -6.73
CA ALA A 173 -4.50 -12.20 -5.80
C ALA A 173 -3.66 -13.45 -5.51
N VAL A 174 -3.47 -13.74 -4.23
CA VAL A 174 -2.87 -14.97 -3.70
C VAL A 174 -3.98 -16.02 -3.59
N PRO A 175 -3.81 -17.20 -4.20
CA PRO A 175 -4.86 -18.22 -4.26
C PRO A 175 -5.14 -18.85 -2.88
N PRO A 176 -6.32 -19.49 -2.70
CA PRO A 176 -6.66 -20.19 -1.46
C PRO A 176 -5.69 -21.33 -1.15
N GLY A 177 -5.57 -21.66 0.14
CA GLY A 177 -4.68 -22.71 0.63
C GLY A 177 -3.20 -22.34 0.71
N THR A 178 -2.84 -21.07 0.45
CA THR A 178 -1.46 -20.56 0.54
C THR A 178 -1.07 -20.13 1.95
N GLY A 179 -2.06 -19.77 2.78
CA GLY A 179 -1.86 -19.25 4.14
C GLY A 179 -2.91 -18.20 4.49
N ILE A 180 -2.74 -17.57 5.65
CA ILE A 180 -3.57 -16.45 6.11
C ILE A 180 -2.92 -15.11 5.78
N VAL A 181 -3.72 -14.07 5.54
CA VAL A 181 -3.29 -12.76 5.01
C VAL A 181 -2.09 -12.17 5.72
N HIS A 182 -2.09 -12.18 7.06
CA HIS A 182 -1.03 -11.57 7.86
C HIS A 182 0.25 -12.40 7.90
N GLN A 183 0.13 -13.73 7.90
CA GLN A 183 1.31 -14.61 7.83
C GLN A 183 1.97 -14.52 6.45
N VAL A 184 1.17 -14.60 5.38
CA VAL A 184 1.65 -14.41 4.00
C VAL A 184 2.28 -13.03 3.83
N ASN A 185 1.72 -12.01 4.47
CA ASN A 185 2.32 -10.67 4.46
C ASN A 185 3.72 -10.68 5.09
N LEU A 186 3.87 -11.22 6.31
CA LEU A 186 5.15 -11.24 7.03
C LEU A 186 6.21 -12.10 6.35
N GLU A 187 5.82 -13.24 5.79
CA GLU A 187 6.76 -14.22 5.24
C GLU A 187 7.10 -14.00 3.77
N TYR A 188 6.25 -13.29 3.00
CA TYR A 188 6.38 -13.22 1.55
C TYR A 188 6.14 -11.84 0.92
N LEU A 189 5.14 -11.07 1.37
CA LEU A 189 4.77 -9.81 0.70
C LEU A 189 5.52 -8.58 1.22
N ALA A 190 5.85 -8.56 2.51
CA ALA A 190 6.50 -7.43 3.15
C ALA A 190 7.92 -7.24 2.62
N SER A 191 8.19 -6.03 2.11
CA SER A 191 9.51 -5.68 1.58
C SER A 191 10.39 -4.98 2.61
N VAL A 192 9.79 -4.42 3.67
CA VAL A 192 10.40 -3.53 4.68
C VAL A 192 10.88 -2.19 4.09
N VAL A 193 11.61 -2.23 2.98
CA VAL A 193 11.96 -1.09 2.14
C VAL A 193 11.54 -1.42 0.71
N GLN A 194 10.69 -0.59 0.12
CA GLN A 194 10.32 -0.69 -1.29
C GLN A 194 11.25 0.14 -2.14
N SER A 195 11.42 -0.25 -3.41
CA SER A 195 12.11 0.55 -4.43
C SER A 195 11.27 0.61 -5.70
N ARG A 196 11.07 1.82 -6.26
CA ARG A 196 10.28 2.03 -7.48
C ARG A 196 10.97 2.98 -8.44
N GLN A 197 10.79 2.73 -9.73
CA GLN A 197 11.12 3.68 -10.79
C GLN A 197 10.18 4.89 -10.72
N VAL A 198 10.74 6.08 -10.47
CA VAL A 198 10.04 7.37 -10.46
C VAL A 198 10.85 8.33 -11.33
N ASN A 199 10.23 8.86 -12.39
CA ASN A 199 10.90 9.78 -13.34
C ASN A 199 12.22 9.26 -13.92
N GLY A 200 12.36 7.94 -14.10
CA GLY A 200 13.57 7.30 -14.63
C GLY A 200 14.63 6.95 -13.58
N GLU A 201 14.41 7.29 -12.32
CA GLU A 201 15.30 6.98 -11.20
C GLU A 201 14.69 5.93 -10.27
N MET A 202 15.51 5.02 -9.75
CA MET A 202 15.07 4.09 -8.71
C MET A 202 15.04 4.82 -7.36
N VAL A 203 13.88 4.92 -6.73
CA VAL A 203 13.67 5.58 -5.43
C VAL A 203 13.30 4.54 -4.37
N ALA A 204 14.04 4.48 -3.27
CA ALA A 204 13.79 3.65 -2.11
C ALA A 204 13.06 4.41 -0.99
N PHE A 205 12.13 3.73 -0.32
CA PHE A 205 11.32 4.28 0.77
C PHE A 205 10.76 3.18 1.67
N PRO A 206 10.35 3.48 2.93
CA PRO A 206 9.79 2.49 3.84
C PRO A 206 8.54 1.80 3.27
N ASP A 207 8.45 0.49 3.46
CA ASP A 207 7.21 -0.25 3.23
C ASP A 207 6.15 0.22 4.24
N THR A 208 5.02 0.65 3.73
CA THR A 208 3.87 1.10 4.52
C THR A 208 2.61 0.58 3.86
N LEU A 209 1.62 0.20 4.67
CA LEU A 209 0.38 -0.31 4.13
C LEU A 209 -0.83 0.09 4.96
N VAL A 210 -1.99 0.02 4.30
CA VAL A 210 -3.28 -0.10 4.95
C VAL A 210 -3.90 -1.42 4.52
N GLY A 211 -4.69 -2.03 5.40
CA GLY A 211 -5.39 -3.27 5.11
C GLY A 211 -6.87 -3.17 5.45
N THR A 212 -7.70 -3.88 4.72
CA THR A 212 -9.15 -4.00 5.02
C THR A 212 -9.43 -5.13 6.02
N ASP A 213 -8.49 -5.36 6.94
CA ASP A 213 -8.57 -6.32 8.03
C ASP A 213 -8.04 -5.69 9.32
N SER A 214 -8.73 -5.89 10.45
CA SER A 214 -8.37 -5.26 11.73
C SER A 214 -7.05 -5.74 12.31
N HIS A 215 -6.58 -6.93 11.92
CA HIS A 215 -5.33 -7.51 12.43
C HIS A 215 -4.12 -7.18 11.55
N THR A 216 -4.25 -6.19 10.67
CA THR A 216 -3.12 -5.71 9.85
C THR A 216 -1.96 -5.16 10.70
N THR A 217 -2.21 -4.82 11.96
CA THR A 217 -1.24 -4.27 12.93
C THR A 217 -0.35 -5.31 13.58
#